data_AF-A0AB32WAF6-F1
#
_entry.id   AF-A0AB32WAF6-F1
#
_cell.length_a   1.000
_cell.length_b   1.000
_cell.length_c   1.000
_cell.angle_alpha   90.00
_cell.angle_beta   90.00
_cell.angle_gamma   90.00
#
_symmetry.space_group_name_H-M   'P 1'
#
loop_
_entity.id
_entity.type
_entity.pdbx_description
1 polymer ?
#
loop_
_entity_poly.entity_id
_entity_poly.type
_entity_poly.pdbx_seq_one_letter_code
_entity_poly.pdbx_strand_id
1 'polypeptide(L)'
;MVLAEPFKKEREKWGGRRDRKQDDPIAQASDRFNINSQLKHLQAKYVGMGHADINRFYVSIFCSEWAVNIQRDSYASYIGHCPILAYFAVAENESIGRERYNFMQKMLVPCGLPHEREDD
;
A
#
# COMPACT_ATOMS: atom_id res chain seq x y z
N MET A 1 -18.46 38.77 -64.10
CA MET A 1 -17.27 38.23 -63.42
C MET A 1 -16.99 39.09 -62.21
N VAL A 2 -16.47 38.51 -61.10
CA VAL A 2 -16.37 39.05 -59.71
C VAL A 2 -17.52 38.51 -58.84
N LEU A 3 -17.35 37.82 -57.71
CA LEU A 3 -16.22 37.18 -57.02
C LEU A 3 -16.85 36.09 -56.13
N ALA A 4 -16.18 34.94 -55.98
CA ALA A 4 -16.62 33.82 -55.16
C ALA A 4 -16.24 34.00 -53.67
N GLU A 5 -17.19 33.63 -52.79
CA GLU A 5 -17.11 33.15 -51.39
C GLU A 5 -16.45 33.99 -50.26
N PRO A 6 -17.22 34.29 -49.20
CA PRO A 6 -16.70 34.54 -47.86
C PRO A 6 -17.19 33.45 -46.87
N PHE A 7 -16.79 32.18 -47.05
CA PHE A 7 -17.17 31.11 -46.11
C PHE A 7 -16.04 30.09 -45.84
N LYS A 8 -14.78 30.55 -45.83
CA LYS A 8 -13.61 29.70 -45.53
C LYS A 8 -12.76 30.13 -44.33
N LYS A 9 -13.21 31.10 -43.52
CA LYS A 9 -12.37 31.64 -42.43
C LYS A 9 -12.68 31.16 -41.01
N GLU A 10 -13.70 30.31 -40.80
CA GLU A 10 -14.06 29.87 -39.43
C GLU A 10 -13.83 28.38 -39.12
N ARG A 11 -13.40 27.58 -40.10
CA ARG A 11 -13.08 26.16 -39.88
C ARG A 11 -11.63 25.89 -39.46
N GLU A 12 -10.91 26.89 -38.98
CA GLU A 12 -9.56 26.72 -38.40
C GLU A 12 -9.54 27.00 -36.89
N LYS A 13 -10.64 27.44 -36.29
CA LYS A 13 -10.69 27.80 -34.86
C LYS A 13 -10.77 26.59 -33.91
N TRP A 14 -11.12 25.41 -34.44
CA TRP A 14 -11.25 24.17 -33.67
C TRP A 14 -10.32 23.05 -34.15
N GLY A 15 -9.40 23.35 -35.06
CA GLY A 15 -8.33 22.46 -35.51
C GLY A 15 -7.10 22.50 -34.59
N GLY A 16 -7.29 22.85 -33.32
CA GLY A 16 -6.25 22.78 -32.29
C GLY A 16 -5.85 21.32 -32.13
N ARG A 17 -4.83 20.94 -32.90
CA ARG A 17 -3.92 19.83 -32.60
C ARG A 17 -3.74 19.88 -31.09
N ARG A 18 -4.33 18.92 -30.35
CA ARG A 18 -3.95 18.70 -28.96
C ARG A 18 -2.47 18.42 -29.07
N ASP A 19 -1.64 19.44 -28.85
CA ASP A 19 -0.24 19.29 -28.56
C ASP A 19 -0.26 18.41 -27.32
N ARG A 20 -0.17 17.10 -27.56
CA ARG A 20 0.30 16.16 -26.58
C ARG A 20 1.70 16.69 -26.33
N LYS A 21 1.84 17.60 -25.35
CA LYS A 21 3.13 18.06 -24.87
C LYS A 21 3.93 16.78 -24.75
N GLN A 22 4.95 16.67 -25.57
CA GLN A 22 5.86 15.54 -25.50
C GLN A 22 6.51 15.75 -24.14
N ASP A 23 5.97 15.10 -23.11
CA ASP A 23 6.50 15.22 -21.76
C ASP A 23 7.96 14.79 -21.86
N ASP A 24 8.89 15.72 -21.59
CA ASP A 24 10.31 15.45 -21.70
C ASP A 24 10.61 14.22 -20.83
N PRO A 25 11.14 13.12 -21.38
CA PRO A 25 11.26 11.85 -20.66
C PRO A 25 12.13 11.98 -19.40
N ILE A 26 13.05 12.95 -19.38
CA ILE A 26 13.88 13.30 -18.23
C ILE A 26 13.07 14.00 -17.14
N ALA A 27 12.19 14.95 -17.49
CA ALA A 27 11.31 15.63 -16.54
C ALA A 27 10.28 14.65 -15.94
N GLN A 28 9.71 13.77 -16.77
CA GLN A 28 8.82 12.73 -16.31
C GLN A 28 9.53 11.71 -15.40
N ALA A 29 10.79 11.40 -15.67
CA ALA A 29 11.61 10.50 -14.83
C ALA A 29 12.00 11.16 -13.50
N SER A 30 12.34 12.45 -13.48
CA SER A 30 12.63 13.18 -12.24
C SER A 30 11.41 13.29 -11.35
N ASP A 31 10.23 13.53 -11.94
CA ASP A 31 8.97 13.57 -11.19
C ASP A 31 8.63 12.19 -10.61
N ARG A 32 8.83 11.10 -11.35
CA ARG A 32 8.66 9.74 -10.83
C ARG A 32 9.63 9.41 -9.69
N PHE A 33 10.89 9.83 -9.80
CA PHE A 33 11.87 9.63 -8.73
C PHE A 33 11.50 10.40 -7.46
N ASN A 34 11.05 11.65 -7.62
CA ASN A 34 10.58 12.48 -6.53
C ASN A 34 9.35 11.87 -5.82
N ILE A 35 8.37 11.40 -6.60
CA ILE A 35 7.17 10.71 -6.09
C ILE A 35 7.57 9.46 -5.32
N ASN A 36 8.47 8.63 -5.86
CA ASN A 36 8.92 7.40 -5.20
C ASN A 36 9.69 7.69 -3.91
N SER A 37 10.49 8.75 -3.87
CA SER A 37 11.21 9.17 -2.66
C SER A 37 10.24 9.60 -1.55
N GLN A 38 9.24 10.41 -1.89
CA GLN A 38 8.20 10.84 -0.94
C GLN A 38 7.36 9.65 -0.44
N LEU A 39 7.01 8.71 -1.33
CA LEU A 39 6.28 7.49 -0.95
C LEU A 39 7.10 6.62 0.01
N LYS A 40 8.39 6.40 -0.27
CA LYS A 40 9.29 5.65 0.62
C LYS A 40 9.44 6.34 1.98
N HIS A 41 9.49 7.67 2.00
CA HIS A 41 9.53 8.42 3.25
C HIS A 41 8.26 8.23 4.10
N LEU A 42 7.08 8.27 3.46
CA LEU A 42 5.82 8.01 4.14
C LEU A 42 5.70 6.56 4.62
N GLN A 43 6.15 5.59 3.82
CA GLN A 43 6.18 4.17 4.17
C GLN A 43 7.10 3.88 5.36
N ALA A 44 8.24 4.58 5.45
CA ALA A 44 9.11 4.48 6.62
C ALA A 44 8.48 5.09 7.88
N LYS A 45 7.57 6.07 7.72
CA LYS A 45 6.90 6.74 8.84
C LYS A 45 5.71 5.94 9.39
N TYR A 46 4.98 5.23 8.54
CA TYR A 46 3.77 4.49 8.91
C TYR A 46 3.98 2.98 8.76
N VAL A 47 4.16 2.31 9.90
CA VAL A 47 4.30 0.84 9.96
C VAL A 47 3.07 0.19 9.35
N GLY A 48 3.29 -0.84 8.51
CA GLY A 48 2.22 -1.60 7.85
C GLY A 48 1.76 -1.03 6.50
N MET A 49 2.33 0.09 6.05
CA MET A 49 2.02 0.62 4.72
C MET A 49 2.58 -0.30 3.62
N GLY A 50 1.67 -0.81 2.80
CA GLY A 50 1.98 -1.63 1.64
C GLY A 50 2.87 -0.92 0.60
N HIS A 51 3.85 -1.60 -0.02
CA HIS A 51 4.46 -1.22 -1.31
C HIS A 51 4.18 -2.33 -2.33
N ALA A 52 4.12 -2.00 -3.63
CA ALA A 52 3.97 -2.99 -4.70
C ALA A 52 5.10 -4.03 -4.77
N ASP A 53 6.20 -3.75 -4.06
CA ASP A 53 7.40 -4.58 -3.95
C ASP A 53 7.48 -5.29 -2.60
N ILE A 54 6.41 -5.31 -1.80
CA ILE A 54 6.31 -6.21 -0.64
C ILE A 54 6.32 -7.64 -1.18
N ASN A 55 7.54 -8.18 -1.22
CA ASN A 55 7.93 -9.53 -1.55
C ASN A 55 7.16 -10.20 -2.69
N ARG A 56 7.47 -9.78 -3.92
CA ARG A 56 7.24 -10.59 -5.13
C ARG A 56 8.45 -11.46 -5.47
N PHE A 57 9.05 -12.14 -4.49
CA PHE A 57 10.14 -13.09 -4.69
C PHE A 57 9.63 -14.53 -4.54
N TYR A 58 8.94 -14.96 -5.59
CA TYR A 58 8.67 -16.34 -6.04
C TYR A 58 8.06 -17.39 -5.06
N VAL A 59 6.74 -17.57 -5.22
CA VAL A 59 5.98 -18.84 -5.14
C VAL A 59 6.35 -19.81 -3.99
N SER A 60 6.12 -19.40 -2.75
CA SER A 60 5.67 -20.29 -1.66
C SER A 60 5.25 -19.42 -0.46
N ILE A 61 4.05 -19.66 0.08
CA ILE A 61 3.50 -19.08 1.32
C ILE A 61 3.22 -17.55 1.25
N PHE A 62 1.99 -17.22 0.87
CA PHE A 62 1.44 -15.85 0.76
C PHE A 62 1.85 -14.91 1.91
N CYS A 63 2.73 -13.94 1.60
CA CYS A 63 2.88 -12.64 2.26
C CYS A 63 3.01 -12.63 3.78
N SER A 64 4.05 -13.26 4.33
CA SER A 64 4.37 -13.18 5.77
C SER A 64 4.40 -11.74 6.29
N GLU A 65 4.94 -10.76 5.57
CA GLU A 65 5.00 -9.37 6.03
C GLU A 65 3.62 -8.71 6.19
N TRP A 66 2.76 -8.84 5.18
CA TRP A 66 1.40 -8.30 5.23
C TRP A 66 0.53 -9.06 6.24
N ALA A 67 0.62 -10.40 6.25
CA ALA A 67 -0.10 -11.24 7.20
C ALA A 67 0.31 -10.95 8.65
N VAL A 68 1.62 -10.77 8.92
CA VAL A 68 2.15 -10.37 10.23
C VAL A 68 1.61 -9.00 10.62
N ASN A 69 1.54 -8.04 9.68
CA ASN A 69 1.01 -6.73 9.98
C ASN A 69 -0.49 -6.78 10.35
N ILE A 70 -1.30 -7.47 9.54
CA ILE A 70 -2.74 -7.65 9.82
C ILE A 70 -2.96 -8.34 11.17
N GLN A 71 -2.15 -9.34 11.50
CA GLN A 71 -2.30 -10.06 12.75
C GLN A 71 -1.85 -9.24 13.96
N ARG A 72 -0.81 -8.41 13.81
CA ARG A 72 -0.41 -7.42 14.83
C ARG A 72 -1.49 -6.37 15.06
N ASP A 73 -2.10 -5.85 14.00
CA ASP A 73 -3.20 -4.87 14.09
C ASP A 73 -4.43 -5.48 14.79
N SER A 74 -4.71 -6.75 14.50
CA SER A 74 -5.79 -7.51 15.15
C SER A 74 -5.52 -7.68 16.65
N TYR A 75 -4.33 -8.14 17.06
CA TYR A 75 -3.98 -8.27 18.48
C TYR A 75 -3.96 -6.92 19.20
N ALA A 76 -3.52 -5.85 18.55
CA ALA A 76 -3.55 -4.49 19.12
C ALA A 76 -4.99 -4.05 19.40
N SER A 77 -5.91 -4.35 18.48
CA SER A 77 -7.33 -4.10 18.66
C SER A 77 -7.92 -4.93 19.80
N TYR A 78 -7.54 -6.21 19.93
CA TYR A 78 -8.04 -7.08 21.00
C TYR A 78 -7.61 -6.59 22.39
N ILE A 79 -6.37 -6.10 22.53
CA ILE A 79 -5.87 -5.55 23.79
C ILE A 79 -6.46 -4.17 24.08
N GLY A 80 -6.69 -3.34 23.05
CA GLY A 80 -7.23 -1.98 23.20
C GLY A 80 -8.73 -1.94 23.49
N HIS A 81 -9.49 -2.91 22.98
CA HIS A 81 -10.95 -2.99 23.18
C HIS A 81 -11.29 -3.93 24.34
N CYS A 82 -11.53 -3.36 25.53
CA CYS A 82 -11.97 -4.07 26.73
C CYS A 82 -13.09 -5.13 26.52
N PRO A 83 -14.18 -4.87 25.74
CA PRO A 83 -15.23 -5.89 25.58
C PRO A 83 -14.76 -7.11 24.78
N ILE A 84 -13.88 -6.91 23.80
CA ILE A 84 -13.29 -8.01 23.02
C ILE A 84 -12.32 -8.81 23.89
N LEU A 85 -11.48 -8.14 24.68
CA LEU A 85 -10.56 -8.83 25.58
C LEU A 85 -11.31 -9.67 26.61
N ALA A 86 -12.40 -9.14 27.17
CA ALA A 86 -13.26 -9.86 28.10
C ALA A 86 -13.94 -11.08 27.46
N TYR A 87 -14.37 -10.96 26.21
CA TYR A 87 -14.93 -12.09 25.45
C TYR A 87 -13.92 -13.25 25.32
N PHE A 88 -12.67 -12.95 24.96
CA PHE A 88 -11.61 -13.96 24.87
C PHE A 88 -11.25 -14.57 26.23
N ALA A 89 -11.18 -13.75 27.29
CA ALA A 89 -10.92 -14.23 28.65
C ALA A 89 -11.98 -15.23 29.14
N VAL A 90 -13.26 -14.97 28.83
CA VAL A 90 -14.36 -15.89 29.15
C VAL A 90 -14.29 -17.17 28.31
N ALA A 91 -13.95 -17.05 27.01
CA ALA A 91 -13.87 -18.20 26.11
C ALA A 91 -12.72 -19.16 26.46
N GLU A 92 -11.54 -18.63 26.83
CA GLU A 92 -10.39 -19.44 27.23
C GLU A 92 -10.40 -19.79 28.72
N ASN A 93 -11.35 -19.25 29.50
CA ASN A 93 -11.46 -19.43 30.95
C ASN A 93 -10.17 -19.03 31.70
N GLU A 94 -9.57 -17.92 31.27
CA GLU A 94 -8.33 -17.38 31.82
C GLU A 94 -8.54 -15.95 32.31
N SER A 95 -7.67 -15.49 33.22
CA SER A 95 -7.75 -14.10 33.69
C SER A 95 -7.49 -13.10 32.56
N ILE A 96 -8.19 -11.96 32.58
CA ILE A 96 -8.00 -10.88 31.59
C ILE A 96 -6.52 -10.45 31.48
N GLY A 97 -5.81 -10.43 32.60
CA GLY A 97 -4.38 -10.11 32.62
C GLY A 97 -3.50 -11.15 31.91
N ARG A 98 -3.87 -12.44 32.02
CA ARG A 98 -3.16 -13.53 31.35
C ARG A 98 -3.41 -13.55 29.85
N GLU A 99 -4.65 -13.32 29.42
CA GLU A 99 -4.94 -13.19 27.99
C GLU A 99 -4.27 -11.97 27.35
N ARG A 100 -4.21 -10.84 28.07
CA ARG A 100 -3.45 -9.69 27.62
C ARG A 100 -1.96 -10.03 27.45
N TYR A 101 -1.38 -10.77 28.39
CA TYR A 101 0.02 -11.23 28.29
C TYR A 101 0.21 -12.20 27.11
N ASN A 102 -0.71 -13.15 26.93
CA ASN A 102 -0.73 -14.10 25.84
C ASN A 102 -0.73 -13.39 24.46
N PHE A 103 -1.61 -12.40 24.28
CA PHE A 103 -1.65 -11.60 23.06
C PHE A 103 -0.38 -10.77 22.84
N MET A 104 0.22 -10.19 23.89
CA MET A 104 1.50 -9.48 23.78
C MET A 104 2.66 -10.39 23.35
N GLN A 105 2.70 -11.64 23.82
CA GLN A 105 3.70 -12.61 23.37
C GLN A 105 3.50 -13.00 21.90
N LYS A 106 2.25 -13.23 21.50
CA LYS A 106 1.87 -13.58 20.12
C LYS A 106 2.16 -12.46 19.10
N MET A 107 2.37 -11.21 19.53
CA MET A 107 2.74 -10.09 18.63
C MET A 107 4.17 -10.19 18.07
N LEU A 108 5.08 -10.92 18.72
CA LEU A 108 6.50 -10.98 18.32
C LEU A 108 6.65 -11.67 16.95
N VAL A 109 6.14 -12.90 16.84
CA VAL A 109 6.16 -13.72 15.62
C VAL A 109 4.80 -14.38 15.43
N PRO A 110 3.78 -13.64 14.93
CA PRO A 110 2.43 -14.16 14.83
C PRO A 110 2.26 -15.25 13.75
N CYS A 111 3.09 -15.22 12.69
CA CYS A 111 2.98 -16.12 11.53
C CYS A 111 4.11 -17.17 11.44
N GLY A 112 4.83 -17.43 12.54
CA GLY A 112 5.94 -18.41 12.57
C GLY A 112 7.27 -17.89 11.98
N LEU A 113 8.32 -18.70 12.09
CA LEU A 113 9.64 -18.40 11.52
C LEU A 113 9.54 -18.28 9.99
N PRO A 114 10.12 -17.24 9.38
CA PRO A 114 10.20 -17.15 7.93
C PRO A 114 10.98 -18.36 7.40
N HIS A 115 10.43 -19.02 6.36
CA HIS A 115 11.08 -20.16 5.71
C HIS A 115 12.48 -19.75 5.22
N GLU A 116 13.48 -20.62 5.40
CA GLU A 116 14.84 -20.35 4.96
C GLU A 116 14.86 -20.17 3.44
N ARG A 117 15.67 -19.23 2.96
CA ARG A 117 15.88 -19.02 1.53
C ARG A 117 16.69 -20.21 1.00
N GLU A 118 16.16 -20.97 0.05
CA GLU A 118 16.99 -21.82 -0.80
C GLU A 118 17.75 -20.86 -1.75
N ASP A 119 19.05 -20.70 -1.53
CA ASP A 119 19.95 -19.95 -2.40
C ASP A 119 20.24 -20.80 -3.66
N ASP A 120 19.58 -20.50 -4.79
CA ASP A 120 19.95 -20.98 -6.15
C ASP A 120 20.04 -19.79 -7.14
#